data_AF-A0A1A9BY81-F1
#
_entry.id   AF-A0A1A9BY81-F1
#
_cell.length_a   1.000
_cell.length_b   1.000
_cell.length_c   1.000
_cell.angle_alpha   90.00
_cell.angle_beta   90.00
_cell.angle_gamma   90.00
#
_symmetry.space_group_name_H-M   'P 1'
#
loop_
_entity.id
_entity.type
_entity.pdbx_description
1 polymer ?
#
loop_
_entity_poly.entity_id
_entity_poly.type
_entity_poly.pdbx_seq_one_letter_code
_entity_poly.pdbx_strand_id
1 'polypeptide(L)'
;MKTKRPSRTNRAVLPAAGALLAGLCLGVAPAQGSERAADPPEFDFSACPPVDEFPAEADPGTWRCEVMHATGHLRMGRVDVPLTEPMKITFAEGRVNGEFAQVFGGMKAAPVRVGRTPLTLTPQYGGYSDFESDDTRRGEFAIKFAVRPTHGLPVLPRGCSVGRDTAPIHLILKDTEPTRVISPNPLVVTFGAQDTEFTAPRTGGCGHLGRMLDHALGLPSASGANAFDMKVRVAIRPYE
;
A
#
# COMPACT_ATOMS: atom_id res chain seq x y z
N MET A 1 -68.76 11.68 16.54
CA MET A 1 -68.39 12.83 17.42
C MET A 1 -67.14 13.47 16.81
N LYS A 2 -67.20 14.61 16.09
CA LYS A 2 -67.12 16.01 16.59
C LYS A 2 -66.08 16.13 17.72
N THR A 3 -64.96 16.85 17.60
CA THR A 3 -64.89 18.32 17.41
C THR A 3 -63.45 18.87 17.17
N LYS A 4 -63.38 19.91 16.30
CA LYS A 4 -62.66 21.22 16.39
C LYS A 4 -61.12 21.35 16.34
N ARG A 5 -60.67 22.07 15.29
CA ARG A 5 -59.54 23.03 15.28
C ARG A 5 -59.85 24.31 16.07
N PRO A 6 -58.83 25.06 16.51
CA PRO A 6 -58.50 26.38 15.92
C PRO A 6 -56.96 26.54 15.72
N SER A 7 -56.42 27.04 14.60
CA SER A 7 -56.38 28.44 14.10
C SER A 7 -55.78 29.46 15.07
N ARG A 8 -54.53 29.89 14.82
CA ARG A 8 -54.10 31.28 15.03
C ARG A 8 -53.04 31.71 14.00
N THR A 9 -53.53 32.54 13.08
CA THR A 9 -52.80 33.43 12.20
C THR A 9 -52.16 34.56 13.01
N ASN A 10 -50.97 35.02 12.62
CA ASN A 10 -50.63 36.44 12.75
C ASN A 10 -49.71 36.86 11.60
N ARG A 11 -50.24 37.73 10.75
CA ARG A 11 -49.51 38.55 9.78
C ARG A 11 -49.01 39.81 10.51
N ALA A 12 -47.79 40.24 10.21
CA ALA A 12 -47.43 41.65 10.17
C ALA A 12 -46.40 41.86 9.06
N VAL A 13 -46.52 42.98 8.36
CA VAL A 13 -46.04 43.26 7.00
C VAL A 13 -45.27 44.59 7.03
N LEU A 14 -44.04 44.58 6.46
CA LEU A 14 -43.28 45.65 5.75
C LEU A 14 -42.98 46.99 6.49
N PRO A 15 -42.21 47.93 5.90
CA PRO A 15 -40.85 47.85 5.32
C PRO A 15 -39.94 49.02 5.82
N ALA A 16 -38.63 48.99 5.54
CA ALA A 16 -37.86 50.23 5.39
C ALA A 16 -36.63 50.00 4.50
N ALA A 17 -36.65 50.65 3.34
CA ALA A 17 -35.52 50.81 2.45
C ALA A 17 -34.55 51.87 3.01
N GLY A 18 -33.25 51.61 2.90
CA GLY A 18 -32.18 52.57 3.12
C GLY A 18 -31.03 52.22 2.17
N ALA A 19 -30.75 53.12 1.24
CA ALA A 19 -29.86 52.93 0.11
C ALA A 19 -28.41 53.35 0.40
N LEU A 20 -27.51 52.86 -0.47
CA LEU A 20 -26.20 53.39 -0.88
C LEU A 20 -25.01 53.25 0.08
N LEU A 21 -24.00 52.47 -0.34
CA LEU A 21 -22.74 53.03 -0.86
C LEU A 21 -21.82 51.94 -1.44
N ALA A 22 -21.15 52.34 -2.52
CA ALA A 22 -20.23 51.57 -3.33
C ALA A 22 -18.97 51.14 -2.57
N GLY A 23 -18.44 49.97 -2.96
CA GLY A 23 -17.15 49.46 -2.53
C GLY A 23 -16.76 48.26 -3.39
N LEU A 24 -16.47 48.50 -4.66
CA LEU A 24 -15.72 47.57 -5.52
C LEU A 24 -14.28 47.49 -5.00
N CYS A 25 -14.08 46.72 -3.93
CA CYS A 25 -12.76 46.18 -3.63
C CYS A 25 -12.59 44.97 -4.54
N LEU A 26 -11.76 45.13 -5.58
CA LEU A 26 -11.10 44.01 -6.25
C LEU A 26 -10.35 43.23 -5.16
N GLY A 27 -11.02 42.21 -4.63
CA GLY A 27 -10.39 41.22 -3.79
C GLY A 27 -9.37 40.52 -4.65
N VAL A 28 -8.10 40.92 -4.50
CA VAL A 28 -6.99 40.05 -4.86
C VAL A 28 -7.13 38.85 -3.92
N ALA A 29 -7.83 37.82 -4.39
CA ALA A 29 -7.77 36.53 -3.75
C ALA A 29 -6.28 36.18 -3.66
N PRO A 30 -5.75 35.80 -2.48
CA PRO A 30 -4.42 35.26 -2.45
C PRO A 30 -4.45 34.06 -3.38
N ALA A 31 -3.58 34.06 -4.39
CA ALA A 31 -3.23 32.83 -5.05
C ALA A 31 -2.79 31.90 -3.91
N GLN A 32 -3.63 30.90 -3.59
CA GLN A 32 -3.17 29.75 -2.84
C GLN A 32 -2.16 29.08 -3.77
N GLY A 33 -0.91 29.55 -3.72
CA GLY A 33 0.19 28.70 -4.11
C GLY A 33 -0.03 27.42 -3.34
N SER A 34 -0.16 26.32 -4.07
CA SER A 34 -0.10 24.99 -3.49
C SER A 34 1.23 24.93 -2.75
N GLU A 35 1.20 25.23 -1.45
CA GLU A 35 2.37 25.13 -0.61
C GLU A 35 2.60 23.64 -0.48
N ARG A 36 3.44 23.13 -1.39
CA ARG A 36 3.79 21.73 -1.50
C ARG A 36 4.21 21.28 -0.11
N ALA A 37 3.42 20.39 0.46
CA ALA A 37 3.82 19.65 1.64
C ALA A 37 5.24 19.12 1.39
N ALA A 38 6.21 19.55 2.19
CA ALA A 38 7.55 19.00 2.09
C ALA A 38 7.43 17.48 2.25
N ASP A 39 8.09 16.72 1.37
CA ASP A 39 8.08 15.26 1.47
C ASP A 39 8.57 14.90 2.88
N PRO A 40 7.87 13.99 3.60
CA PRO A 40 8.32 13.59 4.91
C PRO A 40 9.71 12.95 4.73
N PRO A 41 10.75 13.40 5.45
CA PRO A 41 12.17 13.11 5.12
C PRO A 41 12.53 11.61 5.16
N GLU A 42 11.64 10.79 5.70
CA GLU A 42 11.75 9.33 5.71
C GLU A 42 11.34 8.67 4.38
N PHE A 43 10.42 9.28 3.62
CA PHE A 43 9.78 8.69 2.45
C PHE A 43 10.40 9.22 1.15
N ASP A 44 10.75 8.29 0.26
CA ASP A 44 11.40 8.57 -1.01
C ASP A 44 10.39 8.36 -2.16
N PHE A 45 9.94 9.46 -2.75
CA PHE A 45 9.01 9.47 -3.87
C PHE A 45 9.70 9.41 -5.25
N SER A 46 11.02 9.13 -5.31
CA SER A 46 11.74 9.04 -6.60
C SER A 46 11.31 7.86 -7.48
N ALA A 47 10.69 6.84 -6.88
CA ALA A 47 10.15 5.68 -7.59
C ALA A 47 8.68 5.83 -7.97
N CYS A 48 8.08 7.02 -7.81
CA CYS A 48 6.73 7.28 -8.29
C CYS A 48 6.70 7.16 -9.82
N PRO A 49 5.77 6.39 -10.39
CA PRO A 49 5.57 6.37 -11.84
C PRO A 49 5.33 7.79 -12.37
N PRO A 50 5.99 8.21 -13.45
CA PRO A 50 5.68 9.49 -14.09
C PRO A 50 4.31 9.43 -14.77
N VAL A 51 3.70 10.61 -15.02
CA VAL A 51 2.33 10.73 -15.54
C VAL A 51 2.17 10.10 -16.93
N ASP A 52 3.24 10.05 -17.74
CA ASP A 52 3.25 9.42 -19.06
C ASP A 52 3.20 7.88 -19.01
N GLU A 53 3.45 7.27 -17.85
CA GLU A 53 3.23 5.84 -17.61
C GLU A 53 1.78 5.52 -17.18
N PHE A 54 0.95 6.53 -16.93
CA PHE A 54 -0.44 6.30 -16.57
C PHE A 54 -1.23 5.74 -17.77
N PRO A 55 -2.25 4.90 -17.51
CA PRO A 55 -3.14 4.46 -18.57
C PRO A 55 -3.73 5.67 -19.31
N ALA A 56 -4.03 5.47 -20.59
CA ALA A 56 -4.80 6.45 -21.34
C ALA A 56 -6.12 6.75 -20.61
N GLU A 57 -6.62 7.98 -20.76
CA GLU A 57 -7.84 8.44 -20.09
C GLU A 57 -7.78 8.44 -18.54
N ALA A 58 -6.57 8.43 -17.95
CA ALA A 58 -6.37 8.67 -16.53
C ALA A 58 -6.92 10.05 -16.11
N ASP A 59 -7.74 10.08 -15.06
CA ASP A 59 -8.36 11.29 -14.50
C ASP A 59 -7.36 12.06 -13.61
N PRO A 60 -6.63 13.09 -14.08
CA PRO A 60 -5.40 13.55 -13.42
C PRO A 60 -5.59 13.97 -11.96
N GLY A 61 -6.73 14.60 -11.64
CA GLY A 61 -7.06 15.05 -10.28
C GLY A 61 -7.39 13.95 -9.28
N THR A 62 -7.40 12.67 -9.70
CA THR A 62 -7.65 11.52 -8.82
C THR A 62 -6.37 10.76 -8.48
N TRP A 63 -5.29 10.99 -9.23
CA TRP A 63 -4.06 10.21 -9.09
C TRP A 63 -3.18 10.73 -7.97
N ARG A 64 -2.62 9.80 -7.21
CA ARG A 64 -1.67 10.06 -6.12
C ARG A 64 -0.59 9.01 -6.10
N CYS A 65 0.61 9.41 -5.72
CA CYS A 65 1.71 8.51 -5.44
C CYS A 65 1.69 8.13 -3.96
N GLU A 66 1.87 6.85 -3.68
CA GLU A 66 1.93 6.29 -2.35
C GLU A 66 3.26 5.57 -2.14
N VAL A 67 3.96 5.96 -1.06
CA VAL A 67 5.19 5.30 -0.61
C VAL A 67 4.89 4.58 0.69
N MET A 68 4.81 3.27 0.60
CA MET A 68 4.50 2.35 1.67
C MET A 68 5.77 1.79 2.29
N HIS A 69 5.89 1.91 3.62
CA HIS A 69 6.91 1.27 4.44
C HIS A 69 6.25 0.21 5.32
N ALA A 70 6.56 -1.06 5.09
CA ALA A 70 6.03 -2.19 5.84
C ALA A 70 7.13 -2.89 6.66
N THR A 71 6.93 -2.94 7.97
CA THR A 71 7.69 -3.80 8.91
C THR A 71 6.75 -4.88 9.44
N GLY A 72 7.26 -5.91 10.11
CA GLY A 72 6.38 -6.92 10.70
C GLY A 72 7.06 -8.27 10.86
N HIS A 73 6.37 -9.34 10.46
CA HIS A 73 6.83 -10.69 10.73
C HIS A 73 6.42 -11.66 9.62
N LEU A 74 7.37 -12.51 9.20
CA LEU A 74 7.16 -13.56 8.21
C LEU A 74 7.28 -14.94 8.86
N ARG A 75 6.23 -15.75 8.73
CA ARG A 75 6.21 -17.18 9.01
C ARG A 75 5.88 -17.94 7.73
N MET A 76 6.79 -18.78 7.28
CA MET A 76 6.67 -19.54 6.04
C MET A 76 7.37 -20.89 6.16
N GLY A 77 6.62 -21.98 6.27
CA GLY A 77 7.18 -23.30 6.54
C GLY A 77 7.93 -23.32 7.89
N ARG A 78 9.25 -23.57 7.84
CA ARG A 78 10.16 -23.50 9.01
C ARG A 78 10.81 -22.13 9.20
N VAL A 79 10.53 -21.17 8.30
CA VAL A 79 11.00 -19.79 8.44
C VAL A 79 10.07 -19.05 9.39
N ASP A 80 10.65 -18.39 10.38
CA ASP A 80 9.97 -17.56 11.37
C ASP A 80 10.92 -16.42 11.71
N VAL A 81 10.69 -15.25 11.10
CA VAL A 81 11.64 -14.13 11.13
C VAL A 81 10.94 -12.77 11.21
N PRO A 82 11.48 -11.82 11.98
CA PRO A 82 11.00 -10.45 11.95
C PRO A 82 11.50 -9.72 10.70
N LEU A 83 10.65 -8.82 10.18
CA LEU A 83 10.98 -7.86 9.13
C LEU A 83 11.24 -6.51 9.81
N THR A 84 12.44 -6.34 10.35
CA THR A 84 12.82 -5.14 11.13
C THR A 84 13.14 -3.94 10.25
N GLU A 85 13.75 -4.20 9.09
CA GLU A 85 13.97 -3.17 8.08
C GLU A 85 12.73 -3.06 7.19
N PRO A 86 12.20 -1.84 6.96
CA PRO A 86 10.99 -1.69 6.16
C PRO A 86 11.15 -2.21 4.73
N MET A 87 10.21 -3.06 4.32
CA MET A 87 9.90 -3.27 2.91
C MET A 87 9.25 -1.99 2.37
N LYS A 88 9.89 -1.38 1.37
CA LYS A 88 9.43 -0.16 0.73
C LYS A 88 8.75 -0.50 -0.59
N ILE A 89 7.52 -0.07 -0.76
CA ILE A 89 6.73 -0.24 -1.99
C ILE A 89 6.26 1.14 -2.43
N THR A 90 6.42 1.46 -3.71
CA THR A 90 5.96 2.70 -4.31
C THR A 90 5.04 2.38 -5.46
N PHE A 91 3.89 3.03 -5.50
CA PHE A 91 2.90 2.90 -6.57
C PHE A 91 2.13 4.20 -6.73
N ALA A 92 1.46 4.34 -7.86
CA ALA A 92 0.49 5.40 -8.10
C ALA A 92 -0.88 4.77 -8.27
N GLU A 93 -1.91 5.38 -7.70
CA GLU A 93 -3.29 4.96 -7.87
C GLU A 93 -4.20 6.15 -8.15
N GLY A 94 -5.30 5.89 -8.86
CA GLY A 94 -6.27 6.89 -9.26
C GLY A 94 -7.44 6.24 -9.98
N ARG A 95 -8.04 6.99 -10.91
CA ARG A 95 -9.13 6.51 -11.74
C ARG A 95 -8.88 6.63 -13.23
N VAL A 96 -9.43 5.70 -13.99
CA VAL A 96 -9.51 5.69 -15.45
C VAL A 96 -10.96 5.42 -15.80
N ASN A 97 -11.62 6.37 -16.45
CA ASN A 97 -13.06 6.28 -16.76
C ASN A 97 -13.93 5.96 -15.52
N GLY A 98 -13.53 6.45 -14.35
CA GLY A 98 -14.23 6.21 -13.08
C GLY A 98 -13.88 4.90 -12.36
N GLU A 99 -13.14 3.97 -12.99
CA GLU A 99 -12.69 2.71 -12.37
C GLU A 99 -11.34 2.88 -11.67
N PHE A 100 -11.09 2.12 -10.60
CA PHE A 100 -9.80 2.12 -9.92
C PHE A 100 -8.69 1.63 -10.86
N ALA A 101 -7.57 2.33 -10.85
CA ALA A 101 -6.40 1.96 -11.60
C ALA A 101 -5.15 2.22 -10.79
N GLN A 102 -4.13 1.40 -11.01
CA GLN A 102 -2.86 1.48 -10.31
C GLN A 102 -1.69 1.23 -11.27
N VAL A 103 -0.59 1.95 -11.05
CA VAL A 103 0.70 1.72 -11.71
C VAL A 103 1.75 1.44 -10.64
N PHE A 104 2.44 0.31 -10.77
CA PHE A 104 3.51 -0.07 -9.84
C PHE A 104 4.79 0.70 -10.16
N GLY A 105 5.36 1.40 -9.18
CA GLY A 105 6.61 2.13 -9.34
C GLY A 105 7.84 1.32 -8.95
N GLY A 106 7.80 0.66 -7.79
CA GLY A 106 8.94 -0.13 -7.35
C GLY A 106 8.79 -0.78 -5.98
N MET A 107 9.68 -1.73 -5.70
CA MET A 107 9.82 -2.35 -4.39
C MET A 107 11.28 -2.54 -4.02
N LYS A 108 11.62 -2.24 -2.77
CA LYS A 108 12.92 -2.49 -2.16
C LYS A 108 12.75 -3.15 -0.80
N ALA A 109 13.52 -4.18 -0.52
CA ALA A 109 13.53 -4.84 0.78
C ALA A 109 14.95 -5.32 1.11
N ALA A 110 15.29 -5.30 2.40
CA ALA A 110 16.54 -5.86 2.88
C ALA A 110 16.47 -7.41 2.91
N PRO A 111 17.60 -8.12 2.72
CA PRO A 111 17.67 -9.55 3.00
C PRO A 111 17.44 -9.82 4.49
N VAL A 112 16.61 -10.82 4.79
CA VAL A 112 16.34 -11.28 6.15
C VAL A 112 17.00 -12.63 6.37
N ARG A 113 17.76 -12.77 7.45
CA ARG A 113 18.45 -14.02 7.77
C ARG A 113 17.47 -15.08 8.26
N VAL A 114 17.55 -16.30 7.72
CA VAL A 114 16.67 -17.41 8.09
C VAL A 114 17.21 -18.10 9.34
N GLY A 115 16.71 -17.67 10.51
CA GLY A 115 17.09 -18.24 11.80
C GLY A 115 18.61 -18.35 11.99
N ARG A 116 19.09 -19.53 12.37
CA ARG A 116 20.54 -19.82 12.52
C ARG A 116 21.18 -20.36 11.23
N THR A 117 20.42 -20.49 10.15
CA THR A 117 20.96 -20.99 8.87
C THR A 117 21.82 -19.93 8.20
N PRO A 118 22.73 -20.32 7.30
CA PRO A 118 23.53 -19.37 6.53
C PRO A 118 22.80 -18.94 5.24
N LEU A 119 21.48 -18.76 5.31
CA LEU A 119 20.63 -18.32 4.21
C LEU A 119 19.97 -17.00 4.55
N THR A 120 19.69 -16.21 3.51
CA THR A 120 18.81 -15.06 3.56
C THR A 120 17.66 -15.23 2.58
N LEU A 121 16.52 -14.64 2.95
CA LEU A 121 15.39 -14.41 2.07
C LEU A 121 15.28 -12.91 1.81
N THR A 122 15.27 -12.51 0.54
CA THR A 122 14.99 -11.14 0.16
C THR A 122 13.60 -11.09 -0.47
N PRO A 123 12.62 -10.40 0.14
CA PRO A 123 11.33 -10.17 -0.48
C PRO A 123 11.49 -9.40 -1.80
N GLN A 124 10.75 -9.77 -2.82
CA GLN A 124 10.76 -9.16 -4.15
C GLN A 124 9.34 -9.13 -4.72
N TYR A 125 9.07 -8.09 -5.53
CA TYR A 125 7.81 -7.99 -6.25
C TYR A 125 7.62 -9.20 -7.17
N GLY A 126 6.43 -9.79 -7.11
CA GLY A 126 6.03 -10.96 -7.86
C GLY A 126 5.29 -10.64 -9.16
N GLY A 127 5.14 -9.36 -9.53
CA GLY A 127 4.55 -8.94 -10.79
C GLY A 127 3.07 -8.53 -10.73
N TYR A 128 2.45 -8.55 -9.55
CA TYR A 128 1.07 -8.12 -9.36
C TYR A 128 0.86 -7.41 -8.01
N SER A 129 0.08 -6.33 -8.04
CA SER A 129 -0.41 -5.60 -6.88
C SER A 129 -1.75 -4.96 -7.21
N ASP A 130 -2.69 -5.06 -6.27
CA ASP A 130 -3.96 -4.35 -6.28
C ASP A 130 -4.23 -3.86 -4.85
N PHE A 131 -4.18 -2.55 -4.63
CA PHE A 131 -4.42 -1.96 -3.32
C PHE A 131 -5.84 -1.38 -3.18
N GLU A 132 -6.76 -1.72 -4.09
CA GLU A 132 -8.18 -1.43 -3.91
C GLU A 132 -8.73 -2.28 -2.75
N SER A 133 -9.08 -1.59 -1.65
CA SER A 133 -9.70 -2.22 -0.49
C SER A 133 -11.21 -2.40 -0.67
N ASP A 134 -11.73 -3.50 -0.13
CA ASP A 134 -13.16 -3.79 -0.02
C ASP A 134 -13.50 -4.32 1.40
N ASP A 135 -14.74 -4.78 1.60
CA ASP A 135 -15.21 -5.28 2.90
C ASP A 135 -14.51 -6.57 3.38
N THR A 136 -13.76 -7.24 2.50
CA THR A 136 -13.16 -8.56 2.73
C THR A 136 -11.63 -8.55 2.71
N ARG A 137 -11.01 -7.58 2.03
CA ARG A 137 -9.56 -7.44 1.90
C ARG A 137 -9.15 -5.97 1.83
N ARG A 138 -7.93 -5.69 2.28
CA ARG A 138 -7.25 -4.41 2.01
C ARG A 138 -6.64 -4.34 0.61
N GLY A 139 -6.29 -5.49 0.06
CA GLY A 139 -5.69 -5.58 -1.25
C GLY A 139 -4.96 -6.90 -1.42
N GLU A 140 -4.31 -7.02 -2.56
CA GLU A 140 -3.59 -8.20 -3.01
C GLU A 140 -2.18 -7.85 -3.45
N PHE A 141 -1.26 -8.78 -3.20
CA PHE A 141 0.13 -8.58 -3.54
C PHE A 141 0.78 -9.90 -3.93
N ALA A 142 1.38 -9.95 -5.11
CA ALA A 142 2.24 -11.06 -5.49
C ALA A 142 3.66 -10.80 -5.03
N ILE A 143 4.23 -11.75 -4.30
CA ILE A 143 5.58 -11.67 -3.76
C ILE A 143 6.38 -12.95 -4.09
N LYS A 144 7.70 -12.81 -4.17
CA LYS A 144 8.63 -13.94 -4.18
C LYS A 144 9.78 -13.63 -3.23
N PHE A 145 10.47 -14.68 -2.77
CA PHE A 145 11.62 -14.52 -1.88
C PHE A 145 12.87 -15.07 -2.55
N ALA A 146 13.79 -14.20 -2.95
CA ALA A 146 15.09 -14.64 -3.43
C ALA A 146 15.86 -15.31 -2.30
N VAL A 147 16.34 -16.53 -2.53
CA VAL A 147 17.14 -17.29 -1.58
C VAL A 147 18.60 -17.05 -1.91
N ARG A 148 19.38 -16.56 -0.94
CA ARG A 148 20.81 -16.34 -1.10
C ARG A 148 21.57 -16.97 0.05
N PRO A 149 22.77 -17.52 -0.21
CA PRO A 149 23.68 -17.88 0.87
C PRO A 149 24.27 -16.61 1.51
N THR A 150 24.60 -16.67 2.79
CA THR A 150 25.46 -15.67 3.42
C THR A 150 26.93 -15.89 3.07
N HIS A 151 27.76 -14.87 3.25
CA HIS A 151 29.18 -14.87 2.86
C HIS A 151 29.91 -16.19 3.20
N GLY A 152 30.73 -16.67 2.27
CA GLY A 152 31.58 -17.86 2.44
C GLY A 152 30.97 -19.20 2.00
N LEU A 153 29.81 -19.20 1.36
CA LEU A 153 29.11 -20.42 0.91
C LEU A 153 28.98 -20.54 -0.61
N PRO A 154 28.74 -21.76 -1.13
CA PRO A 154 28.52 -21.99 -2.56
C PRO A 154 27.42 -21.09 -3.11
N VAL A 155 27.72 -20.43 -4.23
CA VAL A 155 26.79 -19.51 -4.90
C VAL A 155 25.59 -20.29 -5.43
N LEU A 156 24.40 -19.95 -4.94
CA LEU A 156 23.15 -20.45 -5.53
C LEU A 156 22.95 -19.84 -6.93
N PRO A 157 22.32 -20.57 -7.88
CA PRO A 157 22.04 -20.01 -9.19
C PRO A 157 21.24 -18.71 -9.10
N ARG A 158 21.48 -17.81 -10.07
CA ARG A 158 20.65 -16.61 -10.22
C ARG A 158 19.21 -17.05 -10.48
N GLY A 159 18.27 -16.55 -9.69
CA GLY A 159 16.86 -16.94 -9.76
C GLY A 159 16.46 -18.06 -8.79
N CYS A 160 17.33 -18.49 -7.88
CA CYS A 160 16.92 -19.34 -6.76
C CYS A 160 15.97 -18.57 -5.82
N SER A 161 14.71 -19.01 -5.71
CA SER A 161 13.68 -18.31 -4.94
C SER A 161 12.58 -19.24 -4.42
N VAL A 162 11.86 -18.80 -3.38
CA VAL A 162 10.53 -19.30 -3.03
C VAL A 162 9.50 -18.45 -3.80
N GLY A 163 8.64 -19.12 -4.57
CA GLY A 163 7.87 -18.45 -5.63
C GLY A 163 8.74 -18.18 -6.86
N ARG A 164 8.11 -17.88 -8.00
CA ARG A 164 8.77 -17.54 -9.27
C ARG A 164 8.02 -16.41 -9.98
N ASP A 165 8.63 -15.78 -10.96
CA ASP A 165 7.96 -14.77 -11.79
C ASP A 165 6.68 -15.31 -12.45
N THR A 166 6.68 -16.58 -12.85
CA THR A 166 5.52 -17.23 -13.47
C THR A 166 4.53 -17.82 -12.46
N ALA A 167 4.88 -17.85 -11.17
CA ALA A 167 4.09 -18.45 -10.11
C ALA A 167 4.52 -17.85 -8.75
N PRO A 168 4.22 -16.57 -8.51
CA PRO A 168 4.57 -15.91 -7.26
C PRO A 168 3.69 -16.44 -6.12
N ILE A 169 4.06 -16.10 -4.88
CA ILE A 169 3.17 -16.25 -3.74
C ILE A 169 2.15 -15.12 -3.82
N HIS A 170 0.88 -15.48 -3.97
CA HIS A 170 -0.21 -14.53 -3.95
C HIS A 170 -0.67 -14.31 -2.51
N LEU A 171 -0.69 -13.05 -2.09
CA LEU A 171 -1.16 -12.63 -0.79
C LEU A 171 -2.50 -11.92 -0.92
N ILE A 172 -3.43 -12.22 -0.02
CA ILE A 172 -4.68 -11.51 0.18
C ILE A 172 -4.63 -10.88 1.57
N LEU A 173 -4.42 -9.57 1.61
CA LEU A 173 -4.17 -8.83 2.84
C LEU A 173 -5.50 -8.49 3.53
N LYS A 174 -5.63 -8.87 4.79
CA LYS A 174 -6.78 -8.55 5.67
C LYS A 174 -6.35 -7.54 6.73
N ASP A 175 -7.28 -6.70 7.14
CA ASP A 175 -7.02 -5.68 8.16
C ASP A 175 -6.79 -6.30 9.55
N THR A 176 -5.74 -5.84 10.22
CA THR A 176 -5.47 -6.16 11.63
C THR A 176 -5.58 -4.93 12.53
N GLU A 177 -5.27 -3.75 11.98
CA GLU A 177 -5.50 -2.46 12.62
C GLU A 177 -6.16 -1.47 11.64
N PRO A 178 -7.09 -0.62 12.11
CA PRO A 178 -7.75 0.37 11.26
C PRO A 178 -6.76 1.45 10.80
N THR A 179 -7.05 2.05 9.64
CA THR A 179 -6.28 3.18 9.12
C THR A 179 -6.40 4.40 10.03
N ARG A 180 -5.26 4.98 10.40
CA ARG A 180 -5.17 6.22 11.18
C ARG A 180 -4.27 7.21 10.48
N VAL A 181 -4.70 8.47 10.41
CA VAL A 181 -3.84 9.58 9.97
C VAL A 181 -2.86 9.90 11.09
N ILE A 182 -1.56 9.82 10.80
CA ILE A 182 -0.50 10.18 11.77
C ILE A 182 0.11 11.55 11.47
N SER A 183 -0.01 12.03 10.23
CA SER A 183 0.32 13.39 9.82
C SER A 183 -0.66 13.82 8.72
N PRO A 184 -1.34 14.97 8.85
CA PRO A 184 -2.23 15.47 7.80
C PRO A 184 -1.48 16.24 6.70
N ASN A 185 -0.30 16.79 7.00
CA ASN A 185 0.52 17.56 6.06
C ASN A 185 2.02 17.43 6.41
N PRO A 186 2.84 16.69 5.64
CA PRO A 186 2.43 15.81 4.53
C PRO A 186 1.50 14.70 4.99
N LEU A 187 0.61 14.23 4.11
CA LEU A 187 -0.33 13.15 4.45
C LEU A 187 0.42 11.84 4.65
N VAL A 188 0.37 11.34 5.89
CA VAL A 188 0.91 10.04 6.26
C VAL A 188 -0.13 9.28 7.09
N VAL A 189 -0.42 8.06 6.69
CA VAL A 189 -1.32 7.14 7.38
C VAL A 189 -0.57 5.92 7.92
N THR A 190 -1.17 5.24 8.89
CA THR A 190 -0.67 3.98 9.43
C THR A 190 -1.81 2.98 9.55
N PHE A 191 -1.51 1.70 9.35
CA PHE A 191 -2.45 0.60 9.51
C PHE A 191 -1.74 -0.73 9.70
N GLY A 192 -2.51 -1.76 10.06
CA GLY A 192 -2.04 -3.14 10.17
C GLY A 192 -2.72 -4.02 9.13
N ALA A 193 -1.96 -4.90 8.49
CA ALA A 193 -2.48 -5.87 7.53
C ALA A 193 -1.80 -7.23 7.69
N GLN A 194 -2.51 -8.32 7.41
CA GLN A 194 -1.92 -9.66 7.44
C GLN A 194 -2.49 -10.58 6.35
N ASP A 195 -1.74 -11.62 6.02
CA ASP A 195 -2.25 -12.82 5.35
C ASP A 195 -1.79 -14.07 6.11
N THR A 196 -2.73 -14.96 6.46
CA THR A 196 -2.49 -16.24 7.14
C THR A 196 -2.88 -17.47 6.32
N GLU A 197 -3.38 -17.26 5.10
CA GLU A 197 -3.98 -18.27 4.24
C GLU A 197 -3.15 -18.53 2.98
N PHE A 198 -2.12 -17.74 2.69
CA PHE A 198 -1.23 -18.00 1.55
C PHE A 198 -0.53 -19.37 1.65
N THR A 199 -0.27 -19.94 0.48
CA THR A 199 0.58 -21.14 0.33
C THR A 199 1.99 -20.73 -0.10
N ALA A 200 3.00 -21.44 0.38
CA ALA A 200 4.38 -21.25 -0.08
C ALA A 200 4.83 -22.45 -0.92
N PRO A 201 5.21 -22.25 -2.19
CA PRO A 201 5.66 -23.34 -3.05
C PRO A 201 7.05 -23.83 -2.64
N ARG A 202 7.50 -24.91 -3.28
CA ARG A 202 8.92 -25.30 -3.25
C ARG A 202 9.81 -24.20 -3.80
N THR A 203 11.08 -24.26 -3.45
CA THR A 203 12.11 -23.44 -4.09
C THR A 203 12.20 -23.78 -5.59
N GLY A 204 12.33 -22.73 -6.41
CA GLY A 204 12.54 -22.81 -7.85
C GLY A 204 13.91 -22.25 -8.22
N GLY A 205 14.50 -22.73 -9.32
CA GLY A 205 15.76 -22.18 -9.84
C GLY A 205 17.01 -22.46 -9.01
N CYS A 206 16.92 -23.32 -7.98
CA CYS A 206 18.02 -23.56 -7.04
C CYS A 206 18.97 -24.72 -7.42
N GLY A 207 18.80 -25.31 -8.61
CA GLY A 207 19.63 -26.43 -9.07
C GLY A 207 19.51 -27.68 -8.20
N HIS A 208 20.61 -28.42 -8.06
CA HIS A 208 20.65 -29.69 -7.32
C HIS A 208 20.40 -29.54 -5.81
N LEU A 209 20.55 -28.33 -5.25
CA LEU A 209 20.33 -28.06 -3.84
C LEU A 209 18.87 -27.83 -3.48
N GLY A 210 17.95 -27.76 -4.46
CA GLY A 210 16.55 -27.44 -4.25
C GLY A 210 15.87 -28.29 -3.16
N ARG A 211 16.04 -29.61 -3.18
CA ARG A 211 15.44 -30.49 -2.16
C ARG A 211 15.97 -30.24 -0.75
N MET A 212 17.26 -29.95 -0.63
CA MET A 212 17.87 -29.63 0.66
C MET A 212 17.34 -28.30 1.19
N LEU A 213 17.23 -27.29 0.31
CA LEU A 213 16.66 -25.99 0.65
C LEU A 213 15.19 -26.12 1.05
N ASP A 214 14.40 -26.90 0.30
CA ASP A 214 13.01 -27.18 0.63
C ASP A 214 12.88 -27.80 2.04
N HIS A 215 13.72 -28.78 2.37
CA HIS A 215 13.71 -29.38 3.70
C HIS A 215 14.16 -28.38 4.79
N ALA A 216 15.18 -27.57 4.52
CA ALA A 216 15.67 -26.56 5.45
C ALA A 216 14.63 -25.47 5.73
N LEU A 217 13.92 -25.02 4.70
CA LEU A 217 12.90 -23.98 4.76
C LEU A 217 11.50 -24.52 5.12
N GLY A 218 11.31 -25.84 5.14
CA GLY A 218 10.00 -26.45 5.40
C GLY A 218 8.99 -26.23 4.27
N LEU A 219 9.44 -26.39 3.02
CA LEU A 219 8.66 -26.13 1.81
C LEU A 219 8.34 -27.44 1.04
N PRO A 220 7.21 -27.50 0.31
CA PRO A 220 6.16 -26.50 0.25
C PRO A 220 5.39 -26.41 1.59
N SER A 221 4.81 -25.25 1.87
CA SER A 221 4.01 -25.01 3.07
C SER A 221 2.56 -24.72 2.68
N ALA A 222 1.63 -25.48 3.26
CA ALA A 222 0.20 -25.37 2.96
C ALA A 222 -0.44 -24.10 3.54
N SER A 223 -1.63 -23.77 3.04
CA SER A 223 -2.46 -22.68 3.59
C SER A 223 -2.73 -22.90 5.08
N GLY A 224 -2.80 -21.82 5.85
CA GLY A 224 -2.96 -21.85 7.32
C GLY A 224 -1.67 -22.13 8.09
N ALA A 225 -0.65 -22.72 7.46
CA ALA A 225 0.67 -22.94 8.06
C ALA A 225 1.62 -21.74 7.90
N ASN A 226 1.19 -20.67 7.25
CA ASN A 226 1.98 -19.47 6.99
C ASN A 226 1.32 -18.23 7.59
N ALA A 227 2.09 -17.18 7.82
CA ALA A 227 1.59 -15.87 8.20
C ALA A 227 2.54 -14.77 7.71
N PHE A 228 1.99 -13.68 7.24
CA PHE A 228 2.73 -12.48 6.90
C PHE A 228 1.98 -11.31 7.53
N ASP A 229 2.48 -10.86 8.68
CA ASP A 229 1.94 -9.74 9.44
C ASP A 229 2.73 -8.47 9.11
N MET A 230 2.03 -7.36 8.92
CA MET A 230 2.63 -6.09 8.53
C MET A 230 2.04 -4.92 9.32
N LYS A 231 2.93 -4.08 9.83
CA LYS A 231 2.67 -2.72 10.28
C LYS A 231 3.14 -1.77 9.20
N VAL A 232 2.21 -1.01 8.67
CA VAL A 232 2.38 -0.25 7.46
C VAL A 232 2.24 1.24 7.76
N ARG A 233 3.17 2.04 7.22
CA ARG A 233 3.03 3.49 7.13
C ARG A 233 3.08 3.87 5.67
N VAL A 234 2.19 4.76 5.24
CA VAL A 234 2.11 5.21 3.85
C VAL A 234 2.14 6.73 3.81
N ALA A 235 3.10 7.29 3.09
CA ALA A 235 3.08 8.70 2.73
C ALA A 235 2.43 8.87 1.36
N ILE A 236 1.53 9.84 1.25
CA ILE A 236 0.66 10.02 0.09
C ILE A 236 0.87 11.42 -0.48
N ARG A 237 1.06 11.52 -1.79
CA ARG A 237 1.23 12.79 -2.51
C ARG A 237 0.41 12.82 -3.80
N PRO A 238 -0.48 13.80 -4.01
CA PRO A 238 -1.19 13.94 -5.29
C PRO A 238 -0.20 14.24 -6.43
N TYR A 239 -0.55 13.84 -7.65
CA TYR A 239 0.12 14.33 -8.84
C TYR A 239 -0.37 15.75 -9.19
N GLU A 240 0.50 16.55 -9.77
CA GLU A 240 0.22 17.92 -10.24
C GLU A 240 0.07 17.97 -11.76
#